data_AF-A0A964IV35-F1
#
_entry.id   AF-A0A964IV35-F1
#
_cell.length_a   1.000
_cell.length_b   1.000
_cell.length_c   1.000
_cell.angle_alpha   90.00
_cell.angle_beta   90.00
_cell.angle_gamma   90.00
#
_symmetry.space_group_name_H-M   'P 1'
#
loop_
_entity.id
_entity.type
_entity.pdbx_description
1 polymer ?
#
loop_
_entity_poly.entity_id
_entity_poly.type
_entity_poly.pdbx_seq_one_letter_code
_entity_poly.pdbx_strand_id
1 'polypeptide(L)'
;MIPGFVQGIGMAMFFIPSSMLAYESLPKHLFDGAAGLYSVMRTIGGSVGIATIGLLLTRRADYHWRILGEHVTPDNPNVHAWLNNRGLSLGDPGAAPLLVGETMKQAQVMAFGDMYLLVALLTLALAPIVLFMRKPAKRGAPQPAE
;
A
#
# COMPACT_ATOMS: atom_id res chain seq x y z
N MET A 1 6.17 9.09 -10.67
CA MET A 1 6.88 10.09 -9.82
C MET A 1 5.92 10.87 -8.93
N ILE A 2 4.83 11.41 -9.47
CA ILE A 2 3.81 12.14 -8.69
C ILE A 2 3.24 11.33 -7.50
N PRO A 3 2.90 10.04 -7.63
CA PRO A 3 2.31 9.28 -6.50
C PRO A 3 3.26 9.13 -5.31
N GLY A 4 4.53 8.84 -5.56
CA GLY A 4 5.54 8.67 -4.50
C GLY A 4 5.85 9.97 -3.77
N PHE A 5 5.83 11.11 -4.47
CA PHE A 5 6.02 12.42 -3.85
C PHE A 5 4.86 12.76 -2.90
N VAL A 6 3.62 12.58 -3.34
CA VAL A 6 2.42 12.81 -2.51
C VAL A 6 2.38 11.88 -1.30
N GLN A 7 2.73 10.60 -1.48
CA GLN A 7 2.82 9.63 -0.39
C GLN A 7 3.90 10.01 0.64
N GLY A 8 5.05 10.51 0.19
CA GLY A 8 6.12 10.99 1.07
C GLY A 8 5.69 12.16 1.96
N ILE A 9 4.97 13.13 1.39
CA ILE A 9 4.39 14.25 2.15
C ILE A 9 3.38 13.73 3.18
N GLY A 10 2.47 12.84 2.78
CA GLY A 10 1.47 12.25 3.67
C GLY A 10 2.10 11.49 4.85
N MET A 11 3.16 10.70 4.60
CA MET A 11 3.91 10.02 5.65
C MET A 11 4.57 10.99 6.63
N ALA A 12 5.22 12.05 6.13
CA ALA A 12 5.87 13.05 6.98
C ALA A 12 4.85 13.76 7.90
N MET A 13 3.70 14.15 7.35
CA MET A 13 2.62 14.81 8.09
C MET A 13 2.03 13.94 9.20
N PHE A 14 2.01 12.61 9.04
CA PHE A 14 1.48 11.69 10.04
C PHE A 14 2.52 11.35 11.12
N PHE A 15 3.79 11.16 10.72
CA PHE A 15 4.86 10.68 11.60
C PHE A 15 5.31 11.72 12.64
N ILE A 16 5.32 13.00 12.28
CA ILE A 16 5.73 14.09 13.18
C ILE A 16 4.80 14.20 14.39
N PRO A 17 3.47 14.39 14.24
CA PRO A 17 2.57 14.50 15.38
C PRO A 17 2.42 13.19 16.16
N SER A 18 2.48 12.03 15.50
CA SER A 18 2.36 10.73 16.18
C SER A 18 3.51 10.47 17.14
N SER A 19 4.75 10.82 16.74
CA SER A 19 5.92 10.67 17.59
C SER A 19 5.90 11.67 18.76
N MET A 20 5.45 12.91 18.54
CA MET A 20 5.28 13.89 19.63
C MET A 20 4.30 13.38 20.71
N LEU A 21 3.12 12.88 20.31
CA LEU A 21 2.12 12.36 21.23
C LEU A 21 2.60 11.15 22.05
N ALA A 22 3.45 10.30 21.46
CA ALA A 22 3.99 9.12 22.13
C ALA A 22 4.96 9.47 23.28
N TYR A 23 5.67 10.60 23.18
CA TYR A 23 6.65 11.02 24.18
C TYR A 23 6.13 12.10 25.13
N GLU A 24 5.07 12.84 24.77
CA GLU A 24 4.53 13.96 25.58
C GLU A 24 4.00 13.52 26.95
N SER A 25 3.54 12.28 27.09
CA SER A 25 3.02 11.73 28.36
C SER A 25 4.07 11.07 29.26
N LEU A 26 5.34 11.00 28.83
CA LEU A 26 6.39 10.26 29.54
C LEU A 26 7.36 11.15 30.34
N PRO A 27 7.83 10.68 31.51
CA PRO A 27 9.00 11.25 32.19
C PRO A 27 10.28 11.09 31.37
N LYS A 28 11.17 12.10 31.38
CA LYS A 28 12.44 12.11 30.62
C LYS A 28 13.34 10.87 30.83
N HIS A 29 13.31 10.26 32.02
CA HIS A 29 14.12 9.08 32.33
C HIS A 29 13.64 7.78 31.65
N LEU A 30 12.44 7.78 31.07
CA LEU A 30 11.86 6.63 30.35
C LEU A 30 11.94 6.78 28.83
N PHE A 31 12.49 7.89 28.33
CA PHE A 31 12.52 8.19 26.89
C PHE A 31 13.29 7.14 26.09
N ASP A 32 14.44 6.69 26.58
CA ASP A 32 15.27 5.69 25.88
C ASP A 32 14.53 4.37 25.71
N GLY A 33 13.88 3.88 26.78
CA GLY A 33 13.09 2.65 26.74
C GLY A 33 11.84 2.78 25.85
N ALA A 34 11.15 3.92 25.91
CA ALA A 34 9.97 4.18 25.10
C ALA A 34 10.29 4.33 23.62
N ALA A 35 11.42 4.95 23.27
CA ALA A 35 11.86 5.07 21.89
C ALA A 35 12.20 3.70 21.29
N GLY A 36 12.85 2.83 22.06
CA GLY A 36 13.09 1.44 21.69
C GLY A 36 11.77 0.69 21.42
N LEU A 37 10.81 0.78 22.35
CA LEU A 37 9.51 0.14 22.20
C LEU A 37 8.71 0.68 21.00
N TYR A 38 8.68 2.00 20.80
CA TYR A 38 8.02 2.63 19.66
C TYR A 38 8.60 2.15 18.32
N SER A 39 9.92 2.07 18.22
CA SER A 39 10.60 1.57 17.03
C SER A 39 10.24 0.11 16.75
N VAL A 40 10.27 -0.76 17.76
CA VAL A 40 9.91 -2.18 17.63
C VAL A 40 8.45 -2.35 17.23
N MET A 41 7.53 -1.63 17.88
CA MET A 41 6.11 -1.68 17.52
C MET A 41 5.89 -1.20 16.08
N ARG A 42 6.64 -0.18 15.64
CA ARG A 42 6.57 0.34 14.26
C ARG A 42 7.09 -0.67 13.24
N THR A 43 8.23 -1.32 13.49
CA THR A 43 8.80 -2.30 12.55
C THR A 43 7.98 -3.57 12.47
N ILE A 44 7.42 -4.03 13.60
CA ILE A 44 6.47 -5.16 13.64
C ILE A 44 5.19 -4.79 12.89
N GLY A 45 4.57 -3.66 13.21
CA GLY A 45 3.35 -3.20 12.54
C GLY A 45 3.55 -3.01 11.04
N GLY A 46 4.68 -2.44 10.64
CA GLY A 46 5.07 -2.30 9.24
C GLY A 46 5.22 -3.64 8.54
N SER A 47 5.94 -4.59 9.15
CA SER A 47 6.16 -5.92 8.59
C SER A 47 4.86 -6.72 8.44
N VAL A 48 3.99 -6.70 9.47
CA VAL A 48 2.68 -7.36 9.42
C VAL A 48 1.81 -6.74 8.34
N GLY A 49 1.75 -5.40 8.27
CA GLY A 49 1.00 -4.69 7.24
C GLY A 49 1.45 -5.04 5.82
N ILE A 50 2.76 -5.03 5.57
CA ILE A 50 3.34 -5.41 4.27
C ILE A 50 3.01 -6.86 3.93
N ALA A 51 3.14 -7.79 4.88
CA ALA A 51 2.84 -9.20 4.66
C ALA A 51 1.35 -9.43 4.34
N THR A 52 0.45 -8.77 5.09
CA THR A 52 -1.00 -8.86 4.83
C THR A 52 -1.36 -8.28 3.46
N ILE A 53 -0.83 -7.11 3.10
CA ILE A 53 -1.07 -6.50 1.79
C ILE A 53 -0.49 -7.39 0.68
N GLY A 54 0.70 -7.97 0.87
CA GLY A 54 1.30 -8.91 -0.08
C GLY A 54 0.42 -10.13 -0.32
N LEU A 55 -0.12 -10.74 0.75
CA LEU A 55 -1.05 -11.86 0.62
C LEU A 55 -2.33 -11.46 -0.13
N LEU A 56 -2.91 -10.31 0.21
CA LEU A 56 -4.12 -9.80 -0.46
C LEU A 56 -3.86 -9.48 -1.93
N LEU A 57 -2.71 -8.89 -2.24
CA LEU A 57 -2.30 -8.59 -3.61
C LEU A 57 -2.23 -9.86 -4.45
N THR A 58 -1.58 -10.91 -3.97
CA THR A 58 -1.50 -12.20 -4.67
C THR A 58 -2.89 -12.78 -4.92
N ARG A 59 -3.73 -12.85 -3.88
CA ARG A 59 -5.10 -13.34 -4.01
C ARG A 59 -5.93 -12.53 -5.01
N ARG A 60 -5.72 -11.21 -5.04
CA ARG A 60 -6.44 -10.31 -5.93
C ARG A 60 -5.94 -10.40 -7.37
N ALA A 61 -4.64 -10.58 -7.57
CA ALA A 61 -4.05 -10.86 -8.88
C ALA A 61 -4.59 -12.18 -9.45
N ASP A 62 -4.67 -13.24 -8.64
CA ASP A 62 -5.26 -14.52 -9.07
C ASP A 62 -6.74 -14.36 -9.44
N TYR A 63 -7.50 -13.58 -8.68
CA TYR A 63 -8.90 -13.27 -8.99
C TYR A 63 -9.05 -12.57 -10.34
N HIS A 64 -8.26 -11.50 -10.56
CA HIS A 64 -8.29 -10.77 -11.84
C HIS A 64 -7.78 -11.63 -12.99
N TRP A 65 -6.75 -12.45 -12.79
CA TRP A 65 -6.27 -13.39 -13.81
C TRP A 65 -7.41 -14.28 -14.27
N ARG A 66 -8.14 -14.93 -13.36
CA ARG A 66 -9.23 -15.84 -13.71
C ARG A 66 -10.31 -15.15 -14.52
N ILE A 67 -10.72 -13.95 -14.10
CA ILE A 67 -11.72 -13.15 -14.82
C ILE A 67 -11.21 -12.76 -16.21
N LEU A 68 -10.00 -12.22 -16.33
CA LEU A 68 -9.45 -11.87 -17.64
C LEU A 68 -9.29 -13.11 -18.52
N GLY A 69 -8.87 -14.25 -17.95
CA GLY A 69 -8.72 -15.52 -18.64
C GLY A 69 -10.03 -16.03 -19.26
N GLU A 70 -11.18 -15.80 -18.62
CA GLU A 70 -12.50 -16.10 -19.18
C GLU A 70 -12.82 -15.27 -20.43
N HIS A 71 -12.22 -14.07 -20.55
CA HIS A 71 -12.40 -13.18 -21.71
C HIS A 71 -11.34 -13.38 -22.81
N VAL A 72 -10.23 -14.06 -22.51
CA VAL A 72 -9.18 -14.40 -23.49
C VAL A 72 -9.57 -15.71 -24.17
N THR A 73 -10.54 -15.62 -25.08
CA THR A 73 -10.98 -16.75 -25.91
C THR A 73 -10.45 -16.64 -27.34
N PRO A 74 -10.27 -17.77 -28.05
CA PRO A 74 -9.90 -17.78 -29.47
C PRO A 74 -10.90 -17.03 -30.37
N ASP A 75 -12.14 -16.86 -29.91
CA ASP A 75 -13.19 -16.18 -30.66
C ASP A 75 -13.27 -14.66 -30.40
N ASN A 76 -12.46 -14.14 -29.46
CA ASN A 76 -12.52 -12.73 -29.10
C ASN A 76 -11.81 -11.85 -30.15
N PRO A 77 -12.53 -10.94 -30.84
CA PRO A 77 -11.94 -10.09 -31.88
C PRO A 77 -10.83 -9.17 -31.35
N ASN A 78 -10.82 -8.83 -30.06
CA ASN A 78 -9.76 -8.03 -29.45
C ASN A 78 -8.44 -8.80 -29.35
N VAL A 79 -8.50 -10.13 -29.11
CA VAL A 79 -7.32 -11.01 -29.07
C VAL A 79 -6.72 -11.11 -30.46
N HIS A 80 -7.56 -11.30 -31.49
CA HIS A 80 -7.13 -11.28 -32.89
C HIS A 80 -6.49 -9.96 -33.29
N ALA A 81 -7.11 -8.82 -32.96
CA ALA A 81 -6.56 -7.51 -33.26
C ALA A 81 -5.21 -7.27 -32.57
N TRP A 82 -5.07 -7.69 -31.31
CA TRP A 82 -3.83 -7.55 -30.54
C TRP A 82 -2.69 -8.42 -31.08
N LEU A 83 -3.00 -9.63 -31.56
CA LEU A 83 -2.04 -10.54 -32.21
C LEU A 83 -1.65 -10.04 -33.61
N ASN A 84 -2.62 -9.62 -34.43
CA ASN A 84 -2.36 -9.08 -35.77
C ASN A 84 -1.46 -7.84 -35.72
N ASN A 85 -1.64 -6.96 -34.74
CA ASN A 85 -0.76 -5.80 -34.53
C ASN A 85 0.70 -6.19 -34.21
N ARG A 86 0.96 -7.45 -33.86
CA ARG A 86 2.29 -8.02 -33.61
C ARG A 86 2.75 -8.98 -34.71
N GLY A 87 1.99 -9.09 -35.80
CA GLY A 87 2.27 -10.01 -36.91
C GLY A 87 2.13 -11.49 -36.53
N LEU A 88 1.37 -11.80 -35.48
CA LEU A 88 1.13 -13.15 -35.00
C LEU A 88 -0.32 -13.56 -35.25
N SER A 89 -0.54 -14.86 -35.38
CA SER A 89 -1.84 -15.50 -35.46
C SER A 89 -2.07 -16.44 -34.27
N LEU A 90 -3.32 -16.85 -34.01
CA LEU A 90 -3.62 -17.83 -32.95
C LEU A 90 -2.94 -19.19 -33.15
N GLY A 91 -2.55 -19.53 -34.39
CA GLY A 91 -1.86 -20.77 -34.71
C GLY A 91 -0.35 -20.74 -34.44
N ASP A 92 0.23 -19.57 -34.13
CA ASP A 92 1.66 -19.45 -33.90
C ASP A 92 2.04 -19.99 -32.51
N PRO A 93 3.08 -20.84 -32.40
CA PRO A 93 3.56 -21.36 -31.11
C PRO A 93 3.93 -20.27 -30.09
N GLY A 94 4.30 -19.09 -30.58
CA GLY A 94 4.66 -17.94 -29.75
C GLY A 94 3.48 -17.09 -29.26
N ALA A 95 2.28 -17.24 -29.82
CA ALA A 95 1.14 -16.38 -29.49
C ALA A 95 0.57 -16.66 -28.10
N ALA A 96 0.40 -17.94 -27.75
CA ALA A 96 -0.16 -18.35 -26.46
C ALA A 96 0.65 -17.85 -25.23
N PRO A 97 1.98 -18.03 -25.14
CA PRO A 97 2.74 -17.55 -23.98
C PRO A 97 2.74 -16.02 -23.86
N LEU A 98 2.68 -15.30 -24.99
CA LEU A 98 2.58 -13.84 -24.99
C LEU A 98 1.23 -13.34 -24.45
N LEU A 99 0.14 -13.99 -24.83
CA LEU A 99 -1.20 -13.67 -24.31
C LEU A 99 -1.30 -13.94 -22.81
N VAL A 100 -0.78 -15.08 -22.36
CA VAL A 100 -0.73 -15.43 -20.94
C VAL A 100 0.09 -14.40 -20.15
N GLY A 101 1.28 -14.03 -20.65
CA GLY A 101 2.13 -13.03 -20.02
C GLY A 101 1.47 -11.66 -19.92
N GLU A 102 0.82 -11.20 -21.00
CA GLU A 102 0.11 -9.91 -21.00
C GLU A 102 -1.11 -9.93 -20.07
N THR A 103 -1.86 -11.03 -20.05
CA THR A 103 -3.02 -11.21 -19.16
C THR A 103 -2.59 -11.15 -17.69
N MET A 104 -1.50 -11.84 -17.33
CA MET A 104 -0.93 -11.76 -15.98
C MET A 104 -0.51 -10.34 -15.63
N LYS A 105 0.16 -9.64 -16.55
CA LYS A 105 0.56 -8.23 -16.33
C LYS A 105 -0.65 -7.35 -16.06
N GLN A 106 -1.73 -7.51 -16.82
CA GLN A 106 -2.97 -6.74 -16.64
C GLN A 106 -3.66 -7.08 -15.32
N ALA A 107 -3.73 -8.36 -14.96
CA ALA A 107 -4.27 -8.80 -13.67
C ALA A 107 -3.51 -8.18 -12.49
N GLN A 108 -2.17 -8.14 -12.57
CA GLN A 108 -1.33 -7.47 -11.57
C GLN A 108 -1.63 -5.97 -11.47
N VAL A 109 -1.76 -5.26 -12.59
CA VAL A 109 -2.07 -3.83 -12.59
C VAL A 109 -3.40 -3.55 -11.90
N MET A 110 -4.44 -4.34 -12.19
CA MET A 110 -5.75 -4.22 -11.53
C MET A 110 -5.65 -4.51 -10.02
N ALA A 111 -4.92 -5.58 -9.65
CA ALA A 111 -4.71 -5.93 -8.26
C ALA A 111 -3.96 -4.84 -7.48
N PHE A 112 -2.93 -4.23 -8.07
CA PHE A 112 -2.23 -3.10 -7.48
C PHE A 112 -3.16 -1.90 -7.28
N GLY A 113 -4.01 -1.59 -8.25
CA GLY A 113 -5.02 -0.54 -8.13
C GLY A 113 -5.95 -0.76 -6.92
N ASP A 114 -6.45 -1.99 -6.77
CA ASP A 114 -7.30 -2.37 -5.63
C ASP A 114 -6.57 -2.21 -4.29
N MET A 115 -5.30 -2.62 -4.21
CA MET A 115 -4.50 -2.48 -2.98
C MET A 115 -4.23 -1.01 -2.63
N TYR A 116 -3.96 -0.16 -3.62
CA TYR A 116 -3.80 1.29 -3.40
C TYR A 116 -5.06 1.91 -2.81
N LEU A 117 -6.23 1.56 -3.36
CA LEU A 117 -7.51 2.06 -2.88
C LEU A 117 -7.80 1.55 -1.46
N LEU A 118 -7.52 0.28 -1.18
CA LEU A 118 -7.66 -0.31 0.16
C LEU A 118 -6.78 0.42 1.19
N VAL A 119 -5.51 0.64 0.88
CA VAL A 119 -4.59 1.37 1.78
C VAL A 119 -5.02 2.83 1.95
N ALA A 120 -5.51 3.47 0.90
CA ALA A 120 -6.05 4.83 0.98
C ALA A 120 -7.28 4.90 1.90
N LEU A 121 -8.22 3.95 1.78
CA LEU A 121 -9.39 3.87 2.65
C LEU A 121 -9.02 3.57 4.11
N LEU A 122 -8.10 2.63 4.35
CA LEU A 122 -7.61 2.34 5.70
C LEU A 122 -6.97 3.58 6.33
N THR A 123 -6.15 4.31 5.57
CA THR A 123 -5.52 5.55 6.03
C THR A 123 -6.58 6.63 6.32
N LEU A 124 -7.57 6.78 5.45
CA LEU A 124 -8.67 7.72 5.63
C LEU A 124 -9.53 7.37 6.85
N ALA A 125 -9.76 6.09 7.13
CA ALA A 125 -10.50 5.62 8.30
C ALA A 125 -9.73 5.83 9.62
N LEU A 126 -8.39 5.76 9.57
CA LEU A 126 -7.52 6.02 10.73
C LEU A 126 -7.33 7.52 11.01
N ALA A 127 -7.39 8.37 9.99
CA ALA A 127 -7.26 9.83 10.12
C ALA A 127 -8.20 10.47 11.18
N PRO A 128 -9.52 10.19 11.22
CA PRO A 128 -10.39 10.74 12.25
C PRO A 128 -10.05 10.20 13.64
N ILE A 129 -9.62 8.94 13.77
CA ILE A 129 -9.23 8.37 15.07
C ILE A 129 -8.05 9.15 15.67
N VAL A 130 -7.06 9.52 14.85
CA VAL A 130 -5.93 10.34 15.28
C VAL A 130 -6.36 11.77 15.63
N LEU A 131 -7.29 12.36 14.88
CA LEU A 131 -7.85 13.68 15.22
C LEU A 131 -8.70 13.66 16.51
N PHE A 132 -9.39 12.54 16.79
CA PHE A 132 -10.20 12.36 17.99
C PHE A 132 -9.40 11.88 19.21
N MET A 133 -8.17 11.40 19.04
CA MET A 133 -7.23 11.21 20.15
C MET A 133 -6.91 12.57 20.77
N ARG A 134 -7.67 12.90 21.82
CA ARG A 134 -7.56 14.10 22.64
C ARG A 134 -6.09 14.38 23.00
N LYS A 135 -5.67 15.63 22.77
CA LYS A 135 -4.47 16.21 23.39
C LYS A 135 -4.47 15.91 24.89
N PRO A 136 -3.51 15.14 25.43
CA PRO A 136 -3.24 15.16 26.85
C PRO A 136 -2.84 16.59 27.22
N ALA A 137 -3.30 17.06 28.38
CA ALA A 137 -3.12 18.42 28.82
C ALA A 137 -1.63 18.84 28.80
N LYS A 138 -1.35 19.98 28.17
CA LYS A 138 -0.06 20.68 28.21
C LYS A 138 0.48 20.66 29.65
N ARG A 139 1.59 19.96 29.91
CA ARG A 139 2.39 20.25 31.11
C ARG A 139 3.35 21.38 30.74
N GLY A 140 3.23 22.47 31.51
CA GLY A 140 3.82 23.78 31.26
C GLY A 140 5.33 23.76 31.02
N ALA A 141 5.75 24.84 30.37
CA ALA A 141 7.12 25.18 30.01
C ALA A 141 8.16 24.82 31.10
N PRO A 142 9.33 24.28 30.73
CA PRO A 142 10.49 24.36 31.61
C PRO A 142 10.83 25.84 31.80
N GLN A 143 10.77 26.31 33.04
CA GLN A 143 11.37 27.59 33.43
C GLN A 143 12.87 27.59 33.04
N PRO A 144 13.41 28.72 32.57
CA PRO A 144 14.84 28.84 32.34
C PRO A 144 15.56 28.66 33.68
N ALA A 145 16.53 27.75 33.72
CA ALA A 145 17.46 27.68 34.84
C ALA A 145 18.40 28.89 34.75
N GLU A 146 18.26 29.81 35.72
CA GLU A 146 19.39 30.62 36.22
C GLU A 146 20.43 29.72 36.91
#